data_AF-A0A1B6FS34-F1
#
_entry.id   AF-A0A1B6FS34-F1
#
_cell.length_a   1.000
_cell.length_b   1.000
_cell.length_c   1.000
_cell.angle_alpha   90.00
_cell.angle_beta   90.00
_cell.angle_gamma   90.00
#
_symmetry.space_group_name_H-M   'P 1'
#
loop_
_entity.id
_entity.type
_entity.pdbx_description
1 polymer ?
#
loop_
_entity_poly.entity_id
_entity_poly.type
_entity_poly.pdbx_seq_one_letter_code
_entity_poly.pdbx_strand_id
1 'polypeptide(L)'
;STKDPKLGLKVHKAVKSCCQRLGKYRMPFAWTARPLFRLYSNELDVSSEFPAIYRQEAGKLKDEELLKILAEYRKPDRLNKLTAIPGRALIRVEALTELPDNCLTSALSPLKPFNAAPSREVTLEIAELCPEAQPFTSYINHLYVYPQSLAFDTQKMFTRARNIACTVQLRDDDGENAQPLTCIYGRSGLLVSGATCCVLHHTTNPAWYDEIKFRLPAKLTSQHHLLFTFTHISIEGSKKR
;
A
#
# COMPACT_ATOMS: atom_id res chain seq x y z
N SER A 1 -18.66 -35.57 2.94
CA SER A 1 -18.55 -34.31 3.71
C SER A 1 -19.48 -33.27 3.10
N THR A 2 -20.74 -33.30 3.51
CA THR A 2 -21.80 -32.40 3.04
C THR A 2 -21.71 -31.10 3.85
N LYS A 3 -21.18 -30.03 3.25
CA LYS A 3 -21.10 -28.71 3.89
C LYS A 3 -22.52 -28.17 4.10
N ASP A 4 -22.89 -27.89 5.36
CA ASP A 4 -24.18 -27.29 5.73
C ASP A 4 -24.39 -25.95 4.99
N PRO A 5 -25.37 -25.84 4.08
CA PRO A 5 -25.66 -24.61 3.34
C PRO A 5 -25.97 -23.42 4.25
N LYS A 6 -26.53 -23.67 5.45
CA LYS A 6 -26.84 -22.61 6.43
C LYS A 6 -25.58 -21.99 7.00
N LEU A 7 -24.53 -22.79 7.23
CA LEU A 7 -23.23 -22.28 7.66
C LEU A 7 -22.59 -21.41 6.57
N GLY A 8 -22.65 -21.84 5.31
CA GLY A 8 -22.14 -21.07 4.18
C GLY A 8 -22.83 -19.71 4.04
N LEU A 9 -24.16 -19.68 4.15
CA LEU A 9 -24.93 -18.43 4.11
C LEU A 9 -24.60 -17.49 5.29
N LYS A 10 -24.40 -18.05 6.48
CA LYS A 10 -24.00 -17.28 7.67
C LYS A 10 -22.64 -16.63 7.49
N VAL A 11 -21.65 -17.38 7.00
CA VAL A 11 -20.30 -16.86 6.71
C VAL A 11 -20.37 -15.78 5.63
N HIS A 12 -21.10 -16.00 4.54
CA HIS A 12 -21.27 -15.02 3.48
C HIS A 12 -21.85 -13.69 3.98
N LYS A 13 -22.91 -13.73 4.81
CA LYS A 13 -23.51 -12.53 5.43
C LYS A 13 -22.50 -11.80 6.32
N ALA A 14 -21.71 -12.53 7.11
CA ALA A 14 -20.68 -11.95 7.96
C ALA A 14 -19.58 -11.25 7.14
N VAL A 15 -19.08 -11.91 6.09
CA VAL A 15 -18.07 -11.35 5.18
C VAL A 15 -18.59 -10.08 4.51
N LYS A 16 -19.82 -10.10 3.98
CA LYS A 16 -20.43 -8.92 3.34
C LYS A 16 -20.51 -7.73 4.30
N SER A 17 -20.95 -7.97 5.54
CA SER A 17 -21.02 -6.94 6.59
C SER A 17 -19.65 -6.37 6.94
N CYS A 18 -18.64 -7.24 7.08
CA CYS A 18 -17.26 -6.82 7.33
C CYS A 18 -16.70 -6.00 6.17
N CYS A 19 -16.88 -6.43 4.92
CA CYS A 19 -16.42 -5.70 3.74
C CYS A 19 -17.05 -4.30 3.63
N GLN A 20 -18.35 -4.17 3.92
CA GLN A 20 -19.01 -2.86 3.90
C GLN A 20 -18.45 -1.89 4.94
N ARG A 21 -18.13 -2.39 6.14
CA ARG A 21 -17.61 -1.55 7.24
C ARG A 21 -16.12 -1.26 7.15
N LEU A 22 -15.34 -2.28 6.81
CA LEU A 22 -13.89 -2.30 6.96
C LEU A 22 -13.14 -2.34 5.63
N GLY A 23 -13.82 -2.55 4.50
CA GLY A 23 -13.19 -2.74 3.18
C GLY A 23 -12.39 -1.54 2.66
N LYS A 24 -12.59 -0.34 3.23
CA LYS A 24 -11.77 0.83 2.95
C LYS A 24 -10.41 0.81 3.66
N TYR A 25 -10.29 0.05 4.75
CA TYR A 25 -9.05 -0.10 5.50
C TYR A 25 -8.28 -1.32 4.99
N ARG A 26 -6.96 -1.22 5.05
CA ARG A 26 -6.06 -2.28 4.61
C ARG A 26 -5.28 -2.78 5.80
N MET A 27 -4.99 -4.07 5.79
CA MET A 27 -4.08 -4.68 6.74
C MET A 27 -3.05 -5.47 5.94
N PRO A 28 -1.75 -5.24 6.18
CA PRO A 28 -0.69 -6.11 5.71
C PRO A 28 -0.95 -7.53 6.18
N PHE A 29 -1.16 -8.44 5.22
CA PHE A 29 -1.51 -9.82 5.53
C PHE A 29 -0.29 -10.74 5.47
N ALA A 30 0.48 -10.61 4.39
CA ALA A 30 1.62 -11.48 4.11
C ALA A 30 2.57 -10.82 3.11
N TRP A 31 3.77 -11.36 3.00
CA TRP A 31 4.81 -10.93 2.08
C TRP A 31 5.60 -12.12 1.53
N THR A 32 6.22 -11.92 0.39
CA THR A 32 7.18 -12.85 -0.23
C THR A 32 8.17 -12.02 -1.03
N ALA A 33 9.32 -12.58 -1.37
CA ALA A 33 10.34 -11.89 -2.15
C ALA A 33 11.03 -12.88 -3.07
N ARG A 34 11.57 -12.38 -4.18
CA ARG A 34 12.43 -13.15 -5.09
C ARG A 34 13.42 -12.19 -5.75
N PRO A 35 14.70 -12.58 -5.93
CA PRO A 35 15.61 -11.85 -6.80
C PRO A 35 15.07 -11.80 -8.24
N LEU A 36 15.20 -10.64 -8.90
CA LEU A 36 14.81 -10.49 -10.31
C LEU A 36 15.82 -11.14 -11.26
N PHE A 37 17.11 -11.10 -10.90
CA PHE A 37 18.20 -11.62 -11.72
C PHE A 37 18.84 -12.84 -11.05
N ARG A 38 19.23 -13.81 -11.87
CA ARG A 38 19.95 -15.00 -11.43
C ARG A 38 21.36 -14.63 -10.99
N LEU A 39 21.79 -15.23 -9.89
CA LEU A 39 23.14 -15.07 -9.40
C LEU A 39 24.13 -15.66 -10.43
N TYR A 40 25.24 -14.97 -10.65
CA TYR A 40 26.34 -15.33 -11.57
C TYR A 40 26.10 -15.10 -13.06
N SER A 41 24.92 -15.42 -13.60
CA SER A 41 24.64 -15.13 -15.02
C SER A 41 24.15 -13.70 -15.25
N ASN A 42 23.62 -13.04 -14.21
CA ASN A 42 22.93 -11.75 -14.31
C ASN A 42 21.76 -11.75 -15.32
N GLU A 43 21.28 -12.95 -15.68
CA GLU A 43 20.14 -13.11 -16.56
C GLU A 43 18.84 -12.90 -15.78
N LEU A 44 17.83 -12.35 -16.46
CA LEU A 44 16.50 -12.18 -15.90
C LEU A 44 15.90 -13.55 -15.55
N ASP A 45 15.45 -13.73 -14.30
CA ASP A 45 14.74 -14.94 -13.89
C ASP A 45 13.26 -14.86 -14.24
N VAL A 46 12.89 -15.50 -15.34
CA VAL A 46 11.51 -15.56 -15.88
C VAL A 46 10.63 -16.64 -15.23
N SER A 47 11.13 -17.33 -14.19
CA SER A 47 10.30 -18.23 -13.38
C SER A 47 9.04 -17.47 -12.93
N SER A 48 7.89 -18.11 -12.90
CA SER A 48 6.65 -17.48 -12.42
C SER A 48 6.37 -17.74 -10.95
N GLU A 49 7.01 -18.76 -10.38
CA GLU A 49 6.74 -19.20 -9.02
C GLU A 49 7.56 -18.40 -8.01
N PHE A 50 6.86 -17.87 -7.03
CA PHE A 50 7.46 -17.25 -5.85
C PHE A 50 7.64 -18.31 -4.75
N PRO A 51 8.62 -18.12 -3.85
CA PRO A 51 8.81 -19.01 -2.71
C PRO A 51 7.66 -18.88 -1.71
N ALA A 52 7.84 -19.47 -0.53
CA ALA A 52 6.85 -19.40 0.54
C ALA A 52 6.34 -17.97 0.78
N ILE A 53 5.05 -17.89 1.05
CA ILE A 53 4.39 -16.65 1.45
C ILE A 53 4.46 -16.60 2.97
N TYR A 54 5.07 -15.56 3.53
CA TYR A 54 5.27 -15.40 4.96
C TYR A 54 4.22 -14.46 5.54
N ARG A 55 3.67 -14.79 6.70
CA ARG A 55 2.75 -13.93 7.44
C ARG A 55 3.41 -12.59 7.75
N GLN A 56 2.68 -11.49 7.55
CA GLN A 56 3.14 -10.18 8.02
C GLN A 56 2.94 -10.09 9.53
N GLU A 57 4.03 -10.03 10.29
CA GLU A 57 4.01 -9.78 11.73
C GLU A 57 4.51 -8.35 11.99
N ALA A 58 3.60 -7.37 11.97
CA ALA A 58 3.96 -5.94 11.98
C ALA A 58 4.81 -5.50 13.20
N GLY A 59 4.66 -6.18 14.35
CA GLY A 59 5.52 -5.92 15.52
C GLY A 59 6.94 -6.47 15.41
N LYS A 60 7.22 -7.34 14.43
CA LYS A 60 8.52 -7.99 14.22
C LYS A 60 9.19 -7.64 12.90
N LEU A 61 8.44 -7.15 11.92
CA LEU A 61 8.93 -6.89 10.56
C LEU A 61 8.77 -5.42 10.19
N LYS A 62 9.64 -4.58 10.74
CA LYS A 62 9.84 -3.19 10.29
C LYS A 62 10.72 -3.15 9.04
N ASP A 63 10.78 -2.01 8.35
CA ASP A 63 11.58 -1.84 7.13
C ASP A 63 13.05 -2.25 7.31
N GLU A 64 13.71 -1.82 8.39
CA GLU A 64 15.09 -2.21 8.69
C GLU A 64 15.26 -3.72 8.84
N GLU A 65 14.29 -4.41 9.47
CA GLU A 65 14.35 -5.85 9.66
C GLU A 65 14.06 -6.59 8.35
N LEU A 66 13.11 -6.08 7.55
CA LEU A 66 12.85 -6.59 6.21
C LEU A 66 14.11 -6.47 5.34
N LEU A 67 14.78 -5.32 5.35
CA LEU A 67 16.03 -5.12 4.62
C LEU A 67 17.13 -6.08 5.08
N LYS A 68 17.27 -6.34 6.38
CA LYS A 68 18.21 -7.35 6.90
C LYS A 68 17.86 -8.75 6.40
N ILE A 69 16.58 -9.13 6.42
CA ILE A 69 16.14 -10.43 5.90
C ILE A 69 16.41 -10.54 4.40
N LEU A 70 16.16 -9.49 3.63
CA LEU A 70 16.39 -9.45 2.19
C LEU A 70 17.90 -9.46 1.83
N ALA A 71 18.74 -8.79 2.62
CA ALA A 71 20.19 -8.84 2.47
C ALA A 71 20.75 -10.25 2.71
N GLU A 72 20.14 -10.99 3.65
CA GLU A 72 20.49 -12.39 3.94
C GLU A 72 19.59 -13.41 3.23
N TYR A 73 18.83 -13.00 2.20
CA TYR A 73 17.79 -13.83 1.57
C TYR A 73 18.27 -15.21 1.13
N ARG A 74 19.55 -15.34 0.77
CA ARG A 74 20.17 -16.61 0.33
C ARG A 74 20.47 -17.59 1.48
N LYS A 75 20.42 -17.14 2.73
CA LYS A 75 20.60 -17.98 3.92
C LYS A 75 19.22 -18.47 4.39
N PRO A 76 18.85 -19.73 4.12
CA PRO A 76 17.51 -20.23 4.42
C PRO A 76 17.18 -20.18 5.92
N ASP A 77 18.19 -20.17 6.80
CA ASP A 77 18.04 -20.12 8.26
C ASP A 77 17.20 -18.95 8.77
N ARG A 78 17.22 -17.80 8.08
CA ARG A 78 16.40 -16.64 8.45
C ARG A 78 14.94 -16.82 8.02
N LEU A 79 14.73 -17.24 6.78
CA LEU A 79 13.40 -17.42 6.20
C LEU A 79 12.63 -18.58 6.84
N ASN A 80 13.33 -19.65 7.24
CA ASN A 80 12.72 -20.81 7.92
C ASN A 80 12.14 -20.49 9.31
N LYS A 81 12.55 -19.37 9.92
CA LYS A 81 11.99 -18.89 11.21
C LYS A 81 10.68 -18.13 11.04
N LEU A 82 10.31 -17.76 9.82
CA LEU A 82 9.10 -17.01 9.52
C LEU A 82 7.90 -17.95 9.40
N THR A 83 6.75 -17.47 9.83
CA THR A 83 5.49 -18.20 9.74
C THR A 83 5.02 -18.24 8.28
N ALA A 84 5.24 -19.35 7.57
CA ALA A 84 4.69 -19.55 6.23
C ALA A 84 3.15 -19.72 6.29
N ILE A 85 2.44 -19.14 5.33
CA ILE A 85 1.01 -19.33 5.12
C ILE A 85 0.76 -20.21 3.89
N PRO A 86 -0.27 -21.06 3.89
CA PRO A 86 -0.62 -21.85 2.71
C PRO A 86 -1.00 -20.96 1.52
N GLY A 87 -0.44 -21.23 0.35
CA GLY A 87 -0.74 -20.51 -0.88
C GLY A 87 0.43 -20.53 -1.85
N ARG A 88 0.19 -20.03 -3.07
CA ARG A 88 1.20 -19.79 -4.10
C ARG A 88 0.98 -18.41 -4.70
N ALA A 89 2.05 -17.68 -4.94
CA ALA A 89 2.02 -16.44 -5.69
C ALA A 89 2.67 -16.68 -7.06
N LEU A 90 1.91 -16.38 -8.12
CA LEU A 90 2.36 -16.48 -9.50
C LEU A 90 2.50 -15.08 -10.08
N ILE A 91 3.73 -14.67 -10.35
CA ILE A 91 4.03 -13.36 -10.95
C ILE A 91 4.88 -13.63 -12.18
N ARG A 92 4.38 -13.22 -13.35
CA ARG A 92 5.11 -13.32 -14.61
C ARG A 92 6.13 -12.20 -14.68
N VAL A 93 7.37 -12.55 -14.99
CA VAL A 93 8.47 -11.62 -15.23
C VAL A 93 8.95 -11.82 -16.65
N GLU A 94 9.04 -10.75 -17.41
CA GLU A 94 9.49 -10.77 -18.81
C GLU A 94 10.35 -9.55 -19.12
N ALA A 95 11.31 -9.73 -20.02
CA ALA A 95 12.06 -8.62 -20.57
C ALA A 95 11.21 -7.93 -21.63
N LEU A 96 11.11 -6.61 -21.57
CA LEU A 96 10.40 -5.81 -22.56
C LEU A 96 11.42 -5.21 -23.53
N THR A 97 11.26 -5.49 -24.83
CA THR A 97 12.01 -4.80 -25.89
C THR A 97 11.42 -3.45 -26.21
N GLU A 98 10.10 -3.31 -26.04
CA GLU A 98 9.37 -2.06 -26.23
C GLU A 98 8.33 -1.90 -25.11
N LEU A 99 8.10 -0.65 -24.70
CA LEU A 99 7.03 -0.32 -23.76
C LEU A 99 5.66 -0.61 -24.39
N PRO A 100 4.76 -1.32 -23.68
CA PRO A 100 3.38 -1.53 -24.11
C PRO A 100 2.63 -0.22 -24.41
N ASP A 101 1.53 -0.34 -25.17
CA ASP A 101 0.57 0.74 -25.30
C ASP A 101 -0.09 1.05 -23.95
N ASN A 102 -0.60 2.28 -23.81
CA ASN A 102 -1.35 2.73 -22.63
C ASN A 102 -0.55 2.65 -21.31
N CYS A 103 0.76 2.89 -21.36
CA CYS A 103 1.61 2.97 -20.18
C CYS A 103 1.58 4.36 -19.52
N LEU A 104 1.42 4.38 -18.20
CA LEU A 104 1.53 5.58 -17.37
C LEU A 104 2.76 5.47 -16.45
N THR A 105 3.42 6.60 -16.22
CA THR A 105 4.38 6.78 -15.13
C THR A 105 3.73 6.58 -13.76
N SER A 106 4.54 6.44 -12.71
CA SER A 106 4.06 6.50 -11.30
C SER A 106 3.36 7.83 -10.92
N ALA A 107 3.39 8.85 -11.79
CA ALA A 107 2.72 10.13 -11.66
C ALA A 107 1.46 10.24 -12.54
N LEU A 108 0.95 9.11 -13.06
CA LEU A 108 -0.21 9.02 -13.96
C LEU A 108 -0.07 9.81 -15.26
N SER A 109 1.16 10.13 -15.65
CA SER A 109 1.46 10.80 -16.92
C SER A 109 1.76 9.76 -17.99
N PRO A 110 1.22 9.88 -19.22
CA PRO A 110 1.48 8.93 -20.30
C PRO A 110 2.96 8.86 -20.68
N LEU A 111 3.50 7.64 -20.78
CA LEU A 111 4.86 7.40 -21.31
C LEU A 111 4.91 7.56 -22.83
N LYS A 112 3.83 7.18 -23.51
CA LYS A 112 3.59 7.42 -24.94
C LYS A 112 2.17 7.99 -25.11
N PRO A 113 1.90 8.79 -26.15
CA PRO A 113 0.53 9.21 -26.46
C PRO A 113 -0.39 7.99 -26.63
N PHE A 114 -1.57 8.04 -26.03
CA PHE A 114 -2.54 6.93 -26.11
C PHE A 114 -3.24 6.97 -27.46
N ASN A 115 -3.50 5.80 -28.04
CA ASN A 115 -4.34 5.69 -29.23
C ASN A 115 -5.79 6.08 -28.88
N ALA A 116 -6.52 6.65 -29.84
CA ALA A 116 -7.88 7.18 -29.62
C ALA A 116 -8.88 6.14 -29.11
N ALA A 117 -8.64 4.85 -29.39
CA ALA A 117 -9.33 3.73 -28.77
C ALA A 117 -8.33 2.93 -27.91
N PRO A 118 -8.61 2.70 -26.60
CA PRO A 118 -7.74 1.89 -25.77
C PRO A 118 -7.73 0.45 -26.29
N SER A 119 -6.60 0.01 -26.85
CA SER A 119 -6.41 -1.35 -27.34
C SER A 119 -6.20 -2.37 -26.21
N ARG A 120 -5.77 -1.90 -25.02
CA ARG A 120 -5.40 -2.69 -23.85
C ARG A 120 -5.67 -1.95 -22.54
N GLU A 121 -5.72 -2.70 -21.44
CA GLU A 121 -5.73 -2.14 -20.09
C GLU A 121 -4.47 -1.29 -19.82
N VAL A 122 -4.62 -0.30 -18.94
CA VAL A 122 -3.53 0.62 -18.59
C VAL A 122 -2.46 -0.11 -17.81
N THR A 123 -1.20 0.07 -18.23
CA THR A 123 -0.04 -0.42 -17.47
C THR A 123 0.54 0.74 -16.66
N LEU A 124 0.61 0.58 -15.34
CA LEU A 124 1.21 1.58 -14.45
C LEU A 124 2.64 1.18 -14.12
N GLU A 125 3.58 2.07 -14.41
CA GLU A 125 4.95 1.99 -13.92
C GLU A 125 4.97 2.16 -12.39
N ILE A 126 5.54 1.17 -11.70
CA ILE A 126 5.64 1.18 -10.23
C ILE A 126 6.88 1.96 -9.78
N ALA A 127 8.03 1.70 -10.40
CA ALA A 127 9.29 2.38 -10.13
C ALA A 127 10.24 2.23 -11.32
N GLU A 128 10.94 3.31 -11.63
CA GLU A 128 12.08 3.29 -12.55
C GLU A 128 13.35 3.00 -11.74
N LEU A 129 14.08 1.95 -12.10
CA LEU A 129 15.36 1.62 -11.48
C LEU A 129 16.49 2.24 -12.31
N CYS A 130 17.27 3.11 -11.70
CA CYS A 130 18.38 3.82 -12.36
C CYS A 130 17.92 4.66 -13.57
N PRO A 131 17.09 5.71 -13.35
CA PRO A 131 16.61 6.56 -14.44
C PRO A 131 17.76 7.19 -15.22
N GLU A 132 17.64 7.23 -16.54
CA GLU A 132 18.54 8.02 -17.37
C GLU A 132 18.35 9.52 -17.07
N ALA A 133 19.45 10.28 -17.06
CA ALA A 133 19.39 11.71 -16.81
C ALA A 133 18.72 12.43 -18.00
N GLN A 134 17.41 12.67 -17.91
CA GLN A 134 16.65 13.44 -18.89
C GLN A 134 16.25 14.81 -18.32
N PRO A 135 16.20 15.86 -19.16
CA PRO A 135 15.75 17.17 -18.71
C PRO A 135 14.26 17.11 -18.31
N PHE A 136 13.90 17.80 -17.25
CA PHE A 136 12.49 17.98 -16.90
C PHE A 136 11.79 18.83 -17.97
N THR A 137 10.93 18.21 -18.75
CA THR A 137 10.11 18.88 -19.79
C THR A 137 8.76 19.35 -19.26
N SER A 138 8.44 19.01 -18.01
CA SER A 138 7.19 19.38 -17.35
C SER A 138 7.45 19.77 -15.90
N TYR A 139 6.62 20.68 -15.38
CA TYR A 139 6.68 21.08 -13.99
C TYR A 139 6.13 19.96 -13.10
N ILE A 140 6.95 19.51 -12.14
CA ILE A 140 6.60 18.48 -11.17
C ILE A 140 6.78 19.06 -9.78
N ASN A 141 5.71 19.11 -9.01
CA ASN A 141 5.74 19.49 -7.59
C ASN A 141 5.18 18.35 -6.76
N HIS A 142 6.05 17.39 -6.42
CA HIS A 142 5.68 16.25 -5.61
C HIS A 142 6.12 16.44 -4.16
N LEU A 143 5.27 15.98 -3.25
CA LEU A 143 5.62 15.81 -1.84
C LEU A 143 5.39 14.35 -1.46
N TYR A 144 6.41 13.75 -0.87
CA TYR A 144 6.35 12.38 -0.36
C TYR A 144 6.24 12.43 1.16
N VAL A 145 5.18 11.84 1.70
CA VAL A 145 4.92 11.77 3.14
C VAL A 145 4.99 10.32 3.59
N TYR A 146 5.81 10.06 4.60
CA TYR A 146 6.02 8.73 5.18
C TYR A 146 5.65 8.75 6.67
N PRO A 147 4.39 8.46 7.04
CA PRO A 147 4.01 8.30 8.44
C PRO A 147 4.83 7.18 9.07
N GLN A 148 5.63 7.49 10.10
CA GLN A 148 6.59 6.53 10.66
C GLN A 148 5.97 5.64 11.74
N SER A 149 5.49 6.27 12.82
CA SER A 149 4.88 5.56 13.95
C SER A 149 4.03 6.49 14.79
N LEU A 150 3.17 5.91 15.63
CA LEU A 150 2.38 6.62 16.63
C LEU A 150 2.57 5.93 17.97
N ALA A 151 2.91 6.68 19.03
CA ALA A 151 2.92 6.18 20.40
C ALA A 151 1.60 6.59 21.09
N PHE A 152 0.57 5.72 21.01
CA PHE A 152 -0.75 5.98 21.59
C PHE A 152 -1.04 5.18 22.86
N ASP A 153 -0.05 4.43 23.35
CA ASP A 153 -0.14 3.51 24.49
C ASP A 153 -0.30 4.23 25.84
N THR A 154 0.18 5.47 25.95
CA THR A 154 0.10 6.28 27.19
C THR A 154 -1.12 7.21 27.26
N GLN A 155 -1.97 7.22 26.22
CA GLN A 155 -3.14 8.09 26.15
C GLN A 155 -4.24 7.67 27.14
N LYS A 156 -4.62 8.58 28.04
CA LYS A 156 -5.65 8.36 29.07
C LYS A 156 -7.09 8.60 28.58
N MET A 157 -7.28 9.41 27.54
CA MET A 157 -8.62 9.77 27.05
C MET A 157 -9.29 8.63 26.26
N PHE A 158 -8.49 7.79 25.59
CA PHE A 158 -8.96 6.73 24.71
C PHE A 158 -8.32 5.37 25.05
N THR A 159 -8.43 4.95 26.31
CA THR A 159 -7.72 3.76 26.85
C THR A 159 -7.99 2.43 26.15
N ARG A 160 -9.07 2.32 25.37
CA ARG A 160 -9.43 1.11 24.60
C ARG A 160 -9.02 1.17 23.13
N ALA A 161 -8.48 2.31 22.68
CA ALA A 161 -8.21 2.52 21.27
C ALA A 161 -7.04 1.67 20.78
N ARG A 162 -7.34 0.72 19.89
CA ARG A 162 -6.42 -0.19 19.20
C ARG A 162 -6.87 -0.34 17.74
N ASN A 163 -6.03 -0.75 16.80
CA ASN A 163 -6.38 -0.67 15.37
C ASN A 163 -6.54 0.81 14.92
N ILE A 164 -5.47 1.58 15.07
CA ILE A 164 -5.49 3.00 14.73
C ILE A 164 -5.26 3.18 13.22
N ALA A 165 -6.20 3.84 12.55
CA ALA A 165 -6.03 4.32 11.19
C ALA A 165 -5.41 5.72 11.21
N CYS A 166 -4.37 5.94 10.42
CA CYS A 166 -3.80 7.27 10.15
C CYS A 166 -4.24 7.70 8.75
N THR A 167 -5.04 8.76 8.65
CA THR A 167 -5.45 9.36 7.38
C THR A 167 -4.73 10.69 7.19
N VAL A 168 -4.05 10.84 6.08
CA VAL A 168 -3.32 12.06 5.71
C VAL A 168 -4.06 12.77 4.59
N GLN A 169 -4.23 14.08 4.74
CA GLN A 169 -4.88 14.97 3.77
C GLN A 169 -4.06 16.24 3.61
N LEU A 170 -4.18 16.90 2.46
CA LEU A 170 -3.70 18.27 2.26
C LEU A 170 -4.92 19.19 2.26
N ARG A 171 -4.88 20.27 3.03
CA ARG A 171 -5.89 21.33 3.02
C ARG A 171 -5.24 22.64 2.60
N ASP A 172 -6.03 23.54 2.05
CA ASP A 172 -5.65 24.87 1.61
C ASP A 172 -5.85 25.95 2.69
N ASP A 173 -6.68 25.69 3.70
CA ASP A 173 -6.86 26.53 4.89
C ASP A 173 -7.23 25.72 6.16
N ASP A 174 -7.08 26.33 7.34
CA ASP A 174 -7.36 25.79 8.69
C ASP A 174 -8.83 25.93 9.13
N GLY A 175 -9.71 26.41 8.26
CA GLY A 175 -11.12 26.61 8.56
C GLY A 175 -11.84 25.31 8.91
N GLU A 176 -12.85 25.40 9.77
CA GLU A 176 -13.64 24.23 10.20
C GLU A 176 -14.29 23.49 9.02
N ASN A 177 -14.64 24.22 7.96
CA ASN A 177 -15.26 23.69 6.74
C ASN A 177 -14.27 23.44 5.59
N ALA A 178 -12.97 23.64 5.81
CA ALA A 178 -11.93 23.45 4.82
C ALA A 178 -12.00 22.03 4.24
N GLN A 179 -12.06 21.92 2.93
CA GLN A 179 -12.12 20.63 2.25
C GLN A 179 -10.73 20.15 1.86
N PRO A 180 -10.47 18.85 1.95
CA PRO A 180 -9.20 18.30 1.52
C PRO A 180 -9.04 18.38 -0.01
N LEU A 181 -7.85 18.76 -0.46
CA LEU A 181 -7.49 18.85 -1.87
C LEU A 181 -7.35 17.45 -2.49
N THR A 182 -7.97 17.24 -3.67
CA THR A 182 -7.81 16.01 -4.48
C THR A 182 -6.47 16.01 -5.20
N CYS A 183 -5.42 15.68 -4.45
CA CYS A 183 -4.03 15.83 -4.90
C CYS A 183 -3.14 14.63 -4.56
N ILE A 184 -3.68 13.55 -3.98
CA ILE A 184 -2.88 12.36 -3.63
C ILE A 184 -3.02 11.32 -4.73
N TYR A 185 -1.91 10.70 -5.16
CA TYR A 185 -1.95 9.59 -6.10
C TYR A 185 -2.62 8.36 -5.46
N GLY A 186 -3.87 8.10 -5.85
CA GLY A 186 -4.66 6.99 -5.35
C GLY A 186 -4.37 5.68 -6.10
N ARG A 187 -4.63 4.55 -5.43
CA ARG A 187 -4.34 3.21 -5.97
C ARG A 187 -5.24 2.78 -7.12
N SER A 188 -6.33 3.50 -7.38
CA SER A 188 -7.22 3.27 -8.52
C SER A 188 -6.76 4.01 -9.79
N GLY A 189 -5.56 4.57 -9.80
CA GLY A 189 -5.08 5.39 -10.92
C GLY A 189 -5.76 6.76 -11.01
N LEU A 190 -6.35 7.23 -9.91
CA LEU A 190 -7.02 8.52 -9.81
C LEU A 190 -6.47 9.30 -8.62
N LEU A 191 -6.52 10.63 -8.70
CA LEU A 191 -6.24 11.46 -7.55
C LEU A 191 -7.34 11.35 -6.50
N VAL A 192 -6.96 11.30 -5.24
CA VAL A 192 -7.85 11.24 -4.07
C VAL A 192 -7.53 12.37 -3.11
N SER A 193 -8.50 12.74 -2.26
CA SER A 193 -8.35 13.81 -1.28
C SER A 193 -7.77 13.36 0.06
N GLY A 194 -7.63 12.05 0.28
CA GLY A 194 -7.04 11.50 1.49
C GLY A 194 -6.47 10.11 1.24
N ALA A 195 -5.38 9.80 1.94
CA ALA A 195 -4.79 8.46 1.98
C ALA A 195 -4.78 7.94 3.40
N THR A 196 -5.25 6.71 3.59
CA THR A 196 -5.24 6.02 4.89
C THR A 196 -4.16 4.96 4.88
N CYS A 197 -3.26 5.03 5.87
CA CYS A 197 -2.22 4.05 6.09
C CYS A 197 -2.83 2.69 6.45
N CYS A 198 -2.00 1.66 6.38
CA CYS A 198 -2.36 0.34 6.85
C CYS A 198 -2.80 0.35 8.33
N VAL A 199 -3.85 -0.42 8.67
CA VAL A 199 -4.34 -0.59 10.05
C VAL A 199 -3.76 -1.89 10.61
N LEU A 200 -3.05 -1.78 11.73
CA LEU A 200 -2.45 -2.92 12.41
C LEU A 200 -3.39 -3.47 13.48
N HIS A 201 -3.65 -4.78 13.41
CA HIS A 201 -4.59 -5.44 14.30
C HIS A 201 -4.09 -5.46 15.76
N HIS A 202 -4.98 -5.04 16.66
CA HIS A 202 -4.80 -5.02 18.11
C HIS A 202 -3.57 -4.22 18.57
N THR A 203 -3.16 -3.21 17.79
CA THR A 203 -1.99 -2.38 18.07
C THR A 203 -2.39 -0.98 18.52
N THR A 204 -1.79 -0.50 19.62
CA THR A 204 -1.90 0.87 20.15
C THR A 204 -0.74 1.75 19.68
N ASN A 205 0.40 1.16 19.36
CA ASN A 205 1.62 1.83 18.92
C ASN A 205 2.02 1.42 17.48
N PRO A 206 1.21 1.75 16.46
CA PRO A 206 1.48 1.31 15.10
C PRO A 206 2.76 1.93 14.54
N ALA A 207 3.45 1.16 13.70
CA ALA A 207 4.53 1.62 12.84
C ALA A 207 4.16 1.27 11.39
N TRP A 208 4.33 2.23 10.48
CA TRP A 208 3.94 2.10 9.09
C TRP A 208 5.15 2.16 8.16
N TYR A 209 4.96 1.65 6.95
CA TYR A 209 5.89 1.74 5.83
C TYR A 209 5.18 2.30 4.59
N ASP A 210 4.02 2.94 4.81
CA ASP A 210 3.21 3.53 3.74
C ASP A 210 3.92 4.79 3.21
N GLU A 211 4.10 4.86 1.89
CA GLU A 211 4.49 6.07 1.16
C GLU A 211 3.23 6.73 0.59
N ILE A 212 3.07 8.04 0.83
CA ILE A 212 1.97 8.83 0.29
C ILE A 212 2.54 9.92 -0.61
N LYS A 213 2.31 9.79 -1.91
CA LYS A 213 2.75 10.75 -2.93
C LYS A 213 1.65 11.78 -3.22
N PHE A 214 1.97 13.05 -2.99
CA PHE A 214 1.12 14.20 -3.29
C PHE A 214 1.59 14.89 -4.58
N ARG A 215 0.63 15.29 -5.41
CA ARG A 215 0.78 16.25 -6.52
C ARG A 215 0.38 17.63 -6.04
N LEU A 216 1.32 18.37 -5.49
CA LEU A 216 1.06 19.69 -4.89
C LEU A 216 0.54 20.69 -5.93
N PRO A 217 -0.29 21.67 -5.52
CA PRO A 217 -0.68 22.78 -6.38
C PRO A 217 0.54 23.56 -6.88
N ALA A 218 0.42 24.16 -8.07
CA ALA A 218 1.47 25.02 -8.63
C ALA A 218 1.73 26.25 -7.74
N LYS A 219 0.69 26.75 -7.06
CA LYS A 219 0.78 27.85 -6.11
C LYS A 219 0.50 27.35 -4.70
N LEU A 220 1.56 27.16 -3.93
CA LEU A 220 1.47 26.95 -2.49
C LEU A 220 1.31 28.29 -1.76
N THR A 221 0.56 28.29 -0.68
CA THR A 221 0.39 29.44 0.22
C THR A 221 0.72 29.00 1.64
N SER A 222 0.95 29.97 2.54
CA SER A 222 1.19 29.69 3.96
C SER A 222 -0.01 29.10 4.71
N GLN A 223 -1.18 29.03 4.07
CA GLN A 223 -2.40 28.44 4.63
C GLN A 223 -2.50 26.92 4.37
N HIS A 224 -1.71 26.40 3.43
CA HIS A 224 -1.70 24.97 3.14
C HIS A 224 -1.05 24.19 4.27
N HIS A 225 -1.68 23.10 4.68
CA HIS A 225 -1.14 22.22 5.71
C HIS A 225 -1.53 20.76 5.49
N LEU A 226 -0.71 19.86 6.04
CA LEU A 226 -1.03 18.45 6.13
C LEU A 226 -1.87 18.18 7.38
N LEU A 227 -3.04 17.58 7.22
CA LEU A 227 -3.86 17.11 8.32
C LEU A 227 -3.67 15.60 8.51
N PHE A 228 -3.21 15.22 9.71
CA PHE A 228 -3.14 13.84 10.15
C PHE A 228 -4.32 13.53 11.07
N THR A 229 -5.23 12.68 10.62
CA THR A 229 -6.38 12.22 11.40
C THR A 229 -6.15 10.81 11.90
N PHE A 230 -6.21 10.61 13.22
CA PHE A 230 -6.11 9.29 13.85
C PHE A 230 -7.49 8.80 14.29
N THR A 231 -7.88 7.62 13.83
CA THR A 231 -9.21 7.05 14.14
C THR A 231 -9.10 5.63 14.67
N HIS A 232 -9.76 5.37 15.78
CA HIS A 232 -9.94 4.02 16.31
C HIS A 232 -10.92 3.21 15.46
N ILE A 233 -10.49 2.08 14.91
CA ILE A 233 -11.36 1.21 14.11
C ILE A 233 -11.91 0.07 14.97
N SER A 234 -13.23 0.12 15.21
CA SER A 234 -13.95 -0.97 15.89
C SER A 234 -14.17 -2.15 14.95
N ILE A 235 -13.51 -3.27 15.25
CA ILE A 235 -13.61 -4.52 14.48
C ILE A 235 -14.89 -5.27 14.83
N GLU A 236 -15.30 -5.26 16.10
CA GLU A 236 -16.52 -5.93 16.53
C GLU A 236 -17.76 -5.27 15.90
N GLY A 237 -18.66 -6.10 15.36
CA GLY A 237 -19.98 -5.68 14.93
C GLY A 237 -20.68 -4.91 16.05
N SER A 238 -21.47 -3.88 15.72
CA SER A 238 -22.35 -3.28 16.72
C SER A 238 -23.28 -4.39 17.20
N LYS A 239 -23.14 -4.84 18.45
CA LYS A 239 -24.16 -5.69 19.07
C LYS A 239 -25.44 -4.87 18.99
N LYS A 240 -26.46 -5.35 18.26
CA LYS A 240 -27.79 -4.76 18.32
C LYS A 240 -28.15 -4.70 19.81
N ARG A 241 -28.32 -3.50 20.34
CA ARG A 241 -29.03 -3.31 21.60
C ARG A 241 -30.50 -3.67 21.37
#